data_AF-A0AAU9JRE8-F1
#
_entry.id   AF-A0AAU9JRE8-F1
#
_cell.length_a   1.000
_cell.length_b   1.000
_cell.length_c   1.000
_cell.angle_alpha   90.00
_cell.angle_beta   90.00
_cell.angle_gamma   90.00
#
_symmetry.space_group_name_H-M   'P 1'
#
loop_
_entity.id
_entity.type
_entity.pdbx_description
1 polymer ?
#
loop_
_entity_poly.entity_id
_entity_poly.type
_entity_poly.pdbx_seq_one_letter_code
_entity_poly.pdbx_strand_id
1 'polypeptide(L)'
;MISVLITNVSIIIYITDQVNHSKSISTFNDLGIILYRIASAAENSRSIDLAISYNHTEVSYYTNLLDQTRSELLIYQNTLYKYYGDWSYCDSSKLVMNDIIPIWDFNDNEEPRQIFMNLYDALSEFIGHINSMITKVENSQNYTSDLQFLVANGLGEAFYMSNSSLSGLVNCEVDRIDTIGTFTIILDVIGASILGICVAFLIFYIIFISKKYNNLWNFIREKIYACYYELIKNCKERLTLVHNEELEDVDIPLRKKYKMVSINTSMRYIIRLTLFISLTGIYYSLVHGFMYPDVEEYLKQRPKILYVYVQRRAIFPKIDFFAREAAIDDPKKTLEQLIPKSLSMPNANKQLTDSITIFMRCTHIFVWDRKYLSKSMRVSLFEHSSSNIYQSIYGAIYWTNLLMFDASALQELGSQKMTDLWTLTKRYADLQAEMANIFEYIDEGSRDMISDRLEIIVYTAISYIILSVLLYFLYFLPYLSREISNLGKLKMILSIIPIKGKTNESV
;
A
#
# COMPACT_ATOMS: atom_id res chain seq x y z
N MET A 1 26.01 -15.24 -1.56
CA MET A 1 25.43 -14.84 -2.86
C MET A 1 24.07 -15.50 -3.08
N ILE A 2 23.97 -16.83 -3.16
CA ILE A 2 22.65 -17.52 -3.30
C ILE A 2 21.67 -17.13 -2.19
N SER A 3 22.11 -17.10 -0.94
CA SER A 3 21.28 -16.65 0.19
C SER A 3 20.69 -15.26 -0.02
N VAL A 4 21.52 -14.32 -0.48
CA VAL A 4 21.15 -12.91 -0.75
C VAL A 4 20.13 -12.80 -1.89
N LEU A 5 20.27 -13.65 -2.92
CA LEU A 5 19.33 -13.69 -4.04
C LEU A 5 17.97 -14.22 -3.58
N ILE A 6 17.94 -15.29 -2.77
CA ILE A 6 16.70 -15.87 -2.24
C ILE A 6 15.99 -14.87 -1.34
N THR A 7 16.71 -14.24 -0.39
CA THR A 7 16.10 -13.23 0.50
C THR A 7 15.51 -12.07 -0.28
N ASN A 8 16.21 -11.59 -1.32
CA ASN A 8 15.73 -10.50 -2.15
C ASN A 8 14.45 -10.87 -2.93
N VAL A 9 14.44 -12.05 -3.55
CA VAL A 9 13.23 -12.54 -4.25
C VAL A 9 12.06 -12.69 -3.29
N SER A 10 12.28 -13.23 -2.09
CA SER A 10 11.23 -13.37 -1.07
C SER A 10 10.65 -12.02 -0.63
N ILE A 11 11.49 -11.01 -0.40
CA ILE A 11 11.06 -9.66 -0.01
C ILE A 11 10.22 -9.03 -1.13
N ILE A 12 10.66 -9.14 -2.38
CA ILE A 12 9.93 -8.58 -3.52
C ILE A 12 8.58 -9.27 -3.73
N ILE A 13 8.51 -10.60 -3.60
CA ILE A 13 7.25 -11.34 -3.67
C ILE A 13 6.30 -10.87 -2.56
N TYR A 14 6.80 -10.73 -1.33
CA TYR A 14 6.00 -10.23 -0.22
C TYR A 14 5.48 -8.81 -0.47
N ILE A 15 6.34 -7.87 -0.89
CA ILE A 15 5.92 -6.50 -1.22
C ILE A 15 4.88 -6.50 -2.34
N THR A 16 5.08 -7.32 -3.38
CA THR A 16 4.17 -7.41 -4.53
C THR A 16 2.79 -7.94 -4.11
N ASP A 17 2.76 -8.97 -3.27
CA ASP A 17 1.52 -9.53 -2.74
C ASP A 17 0.74 -8.50 -1.90
N GLN A 18 1.45 -7.79 -1.01
CA GLN A 18 0.85 -6.72 -0.20
C GLN A 18 0.34 -5.55 -1.04
N VAL A 19 1.07 -5.17 -2.09
CA VAL A 19 0.62 -4.16 -3.06
C VAL A 19 -0.63 -4.64 -3.81
N ASN A 20 -0.68 -5.91 -4.21
CA ASN A 20 -1.85 -6.47 -4.91
C ASN A 20 -3.09 -6.52 -4.02
N HIS A 21 -2.93 -6.82 -2.72
CA HIS A 21 -4.01 -6.74 -1.76
C HIS A 21 -4.48 -5.30 -1.54
N SER A 22 -3.55 -4.33 -1.47
CA SER A 22 -3.93 -2.91 -1.43
C SER A 22 -4.62 -2.49 -2.74
N LYS A 23 -4.24 -3.05 -3.90
CA LYS A 23 -4.92 -2.82 -5.20
C LYS A 23 -6.41 -3.16 -5.17
N SER A 24 -6.83 -4.17 -4.40
CA SER A 24 -8.21 -4.66 -4.38
C SER A 24 -9.18 -3.91 -3.46
N ILE A 25 -8.87 -2.69 -3.00
CA ILE A 25 -9.78 -1.95 -2.09
C ILE A 25 -10.99 -1.34 -2.83
N SER A 26 -11.84 -2.19 -3.42
CA SER A 26 -13.15 -1.79 -3.97
C SER A 26 -14.16 -1.48 -2.87
N THR A 27 -13.96 -2.02 -1.67
CA THR A 27 -14.86 -1.87 -0.53
C THR A 27 -15.08 -0.42 -0.09
N PHE A 28 -14.07 0.46 -0.19
CA PHE A 28 -14.24 1.89 0.08
C PHE A 28 -15.25 2.53 -0.87
N ASN A 29 -15.22 2.14 -2.14
CA ASN A 29 -16.18 2.60 -3.13
C ASN A 29 -17.57 2.09 -2.78
N ASP A 30 -17.71 0.80 -2.50
CA ASP A 30 -19.01 0.18 -2.25
C ASP A 30 -19.70 0.79 -1.01
N LEU A 31 -18.98 0.91 0.10
CA LEU A 31 -19.49 1.60 1.31
C LEU A 31 -19.77 3.08 1.06
N GLY A 32 -18.93 3.72 0.26
CA GLY A 32 -19.11 5.09 -0.17
C GLY A 32 -20.38 5.33 -0.98
N ILE A 33 -20.66 4.42 -1.90
CA ILE A 33 -21.86 4.44 -2.73
C ILE A 33 -23.09 4.13 -1.89
N ILE A 34 -23.00 3.18 -0.95
CA ILE A 34 -24.07 2.91 0.00
C ILE A 34 -24.42 4.16 0.81
N LEU A 35 -23.42 4.79 1.44
CA LEU A 35 -23.61 6.04 2.21
C LEU A 35 -24.24 7.14 1.37
N TYR A 36 -23.73 7.31 0.16
CA TYR A 36 -24.27 8.25 -0.80
C TYR A 36 -25.74 7.96 -1.11
N ARG A 37 -26.08 6.71 -1.47
CA ARG A 37 -27.43 6.30 -1.85
C ARG A 37 -28.42 6.36 -0.69
N ILE A 38 -27.98 6.07 0.53
CA ILE A 38 -28.78 6.27 1.75
C ILE A 38 -29.14 7.76 1.90
N ALA A 39 -28.16 8.67 1.76
CA ALA A 39 -28.41 10.11 1.83
C ALA A 39 -29.27 10.61 0.66
N SER A 40 -29.08 10.06 -0.55
CA SER A 40 -29.92 10.35 -1.72
C SER A 40 -31.35 9.84 -1.55
N ALA A 41 -31.58 8.73 -0.85
CA ALA A 41 -32.93 8.25 -0.59
C ALA A 41 -33.70 9.24 0.29
N ALA A 42 -33.05 9.79 1.33
CA ALA A 42 -33.61 10.88 2.15
C ALA A 42 -33.88 12.15 1.33
N GLU A 43 -32.93 12.53 0.47
CA GLU A 43 -33.01 13.68 -0.43
C GLU A 43 -34.18 13.56 -1.41
N ASN A 44 -34.28 12.45 -2.13
CA ASN A 44 -35.32 12.21 -3.13
C ASN A 44 -36.70 12.00 -2.50
N SER A 45 -36.80 11.24 -1.39
CA SER A 45 -38.08 11.07 -0.68
C SER A 45 -38.65 12.41 -0.23
N ARG A 46 -37.80 13.28 0.32
CA ARG A 46 -38.21 14.62 0.71
C ARG A 46 -38.56 15.52 -0.48
N SER A 47 -37.83 15.40 -1.59
CA SER A 47 -38.16 16.11 -2.84
C SER A 47 -39.52 15.70 -3.39
N ILE A 48 -39.89 14.41 -3.31
CA ILE A 48 -41.23 13.92 -3.68
C ILE A 48 -42.30 14.59 -2.80
N ASP A 49 -42.11 14.57 -1.48
CA ASP A 49 -43.06 15.16 -0.55
C ASP A 49 -43.26 16.66 -0.78
N LEU A 50 -42.18 17.40 -0.97
CA LEU A 50 -42.24 18.82 -1.31
C LEU A 50 -42.95 19.04 -2.65
N ALA A 51 -42.62 18.26 -3.68
CA ALA A 51 -43.25 18.36 -5.00
C ALA A 51 -44.77 18.11 -4.92
N ILE A 52 -45.22 17.13 -4.14
CA ILE A 52 -46.65 16.88 -3.89
C ILE A 52 -47.27 18.06 -3.14
N SER A 53 -46.63 18.54 -2.06
CA SER A 53 -47.16 19.63 -1.24
C SER A 53 -47.30 20.97 -1.98
N TYR A 54 -46.47 21.20 -3.00
CA TYR A 54 -46.49 22.39 -3.86
C TYR A 54 -47.21 22.15 -5.20
N ASN A 55 -47.79 20.96 -5.40
CA ASN A 55 -48.47 20.56 -6.63
C ASN A 55 -47.60 20.75 -7.89
N HIS A 56 -46.34 20.32 -7.80
CA HIS A 56 -45.33 20.45 -8.85
C HIS A 56 -45.28 19.21 -9.74
N THR A 57 -44.96 19.37 -11.03
CA THR A 57 -44.97 18.26 -12.02
C THR A 57 -43.79 17.29 -11.90
N GLU A 58 -42.80 17.60 -11.08
CA GLU A 58 -41.54 16.83 -10.97
C GLU A 58 -41.65 15.60 -10.05
N VAL A 59 -42.83 15.29 -9.49
CA VAL A 59 -43.04 14.10 -8.64
C VAL A 59 -42.52 12.83 -9.35
N SER A 60 -42.87 12.64 -10.62
CA SER A 60 -42.41 11.47 -11.40
C SER A 60 -40.89 11.42 -11.57
N TYR A 61 -40.23 12.58 -11.72
CA TYR A 61 -38.77 12.63 -11.85
C TYR A 61 -38.09 12.13 -10.57
N TYR A 62 -38.52 12.60 -9.39
CA TYR A 62 -37.94 12.18 -8.12
C TYR A 62 -38.31 10.74 -7.74
N THR A 63 -39.51 10.27 -8.09
CA THR A 63 -39.87 8.85 -7.93
C THR A 63 -38.93 7.95 -8.76
N ASN A 64 -38.60 8.35 -9.98
CA ASN A 64 -37.64 7.60 -10.82
C ASN A 64 -36.23 7.60 -10.22
N LEU A 65 -35.74 8.73 -9.70
CA LEU A 65 -34.44 8.80 -9.01
C LEU A 65 -34.41 7.95 -7.75
N LEU A 66 -35.52 7.91 -7.01
CA LEU A 66 -35.67 7.08 -5.82
C LEU A 66 -35.66 5.58 -6.17
N ASP A 67 -36.32 5.17 -7.27
CA ASP A 67 -36.26 3.78 -7.75
C ASP A 67 -34.88 3.37 -8.28
N GLN A 68 -34.18 4.29 -8.94
CA GLN A 68 -32.76 4.08 -9.31
C GLN A 68 -31.91 3.87 -8.05
N THR A 69 -32.12 4.68 -7.02
CA THR A 69 -31.43 4.56 -5.73
C THR A 69 -31.72 3.20 -5.07
N ARG A 70 -32.98 2.72 -5.11
CA ARG A 70 -33.38 1.39 -4.64
C ARG A 70 -32.62 0.28 -5.37
N SER A 71 -32.61 0.34 -6.70
CA SER A 71 -31.99 -0.67 -7.56
C SER A 71 -30.48 -0.76 -7.31
N GLU A 72 -29.81 0.38 -7.12
CA GLU A 72 -28.39 0.42 -6.79
C GLU A 72 -28.10 -0.08 -5.37
N LEU A 73 -28.88 0.33 -4.37
CA LEU A 73 -28.72 -0.19 -3.00
C LEU A 73 -28.80 -1.71 -2.95
N LEU A 74 -29.72 -2.31 -3.71
CA LEU A 74 -29.84 -3.77 -3.82
C LEU A 74 -28.58 -4.42 -4.42
N ILE A 75 -27.97 -3.81 -5.44
CA ILE A 75 -26.72 -4.28 -6.04
C ILE A 75 -25.60 -4.23 -4.99
N TYR A 76 -25.42 -3.08 -4.33
CA TYR A 76 -24.32 -2.89 -3.39
C TYR A 76 -24.49 -3.66 -2.07
N GLN A 77 -25.72 -3.88 -1.62
CA GLN A 77 -26.01 -4.76 -0.47
C GLN A 77 -25.50 -6.18 -0.73
N ASN A 78 -25.76 -6.73 -1.91
CA ASN A 78 -25.30 -8.07 -2.30
C ASN A 78 -23.76 -8.12 -2.42
N THR A 79 -23.16 -7.08 -3.00
CA THR A 79 -21.69 -6.93 -3.10
C THR A 79 -21.04 -6.90 -1.72
N LEU A 80 -21.59 -6.11 -0.79
CA LEU A 80 -21.09 -5.95 0.57
C LEU A 80 -21.04 -7.29 1.33
N TYR A 81 -22.07 -8.12 1.21
CA TYR A 81 -22.10 -9.45 1.81
C TYR A 81 -21.08 -10.40 1.17
N LYS A 82 -21.02 -10.43 -0.17
CA LYS A 82 -20.13 -11.31 -0.93
C LYS A 82 -18.65 -11.09 -0.62
N TYR A 83 -18.24 -9.84 -0.46
CA TYR A 83 -16.85 -9.46 -0.25
C TYR A 83 -16.48 -9.20 1.21
N TYR A 84 -17.37 -9.49 2.18
CA TYR A 84 -17.11 -9.28 3.61
C TYR A 84 -15.80 -9.92 4.12
N GLY A 85 -15.48 -11.12 3.63
CA GLY A 85 -14.27 -11.86 4.02
C GLY A 85 -12.97 -11.07 3.81
N ASP A 86 -12.90 -10.29 2.73
CA ASP A 86 -11.67 -9.62 2.29
C ASP A 86 -11.23 -8.47 3.23
N TRP A 87 -12.13 -7.96 4.05
CA TRP A 87 -11.91 -6.82 4.94
C TRP A 87 -12.37 -7.06 6.38
N SER A 88 -12.83 -8.29 6.67
CA SER A 88 -13.21 -8.76 8.02
C SER A 88 -12.09 -8.61 9.06
N TYR A 89 -10.83 -8.47 8.61
CA TYR A 89 -9.67 -8.24 9.46
C TYR A 89 -9.67 -6.85 10.13
N CYS A 90 -10.40 -5.87 9.59
CA CYS A 90 -10.55 -4.54 10.20
C CYS A 90 -11.71 -4.51 11.19
N ASP A 91 -11.50 -3.93 12.38
CA ASP A 91 -12.56 -3.79 13.38
C ASP A 91 -13.76 -2.96 12.90
N SER A 92 -13.52 -1.97 12.04
CA SER A 92 -14.59 -1.14 11.45
C SER A 92 -15.51 -1.91 10.50
N SER A 93 -15.11 -3.11 10.06
CA SER A 93 -15.96 -4.00 9.25
C SER A 93 -17.10 -4.64 10.04
N LYS A 94 -17.00 -4.68 11.38
CA LYS A 94 -18.02 -5.26 12.26
C LYS A 94 -19.41 -4.65 12.05
N LEU A 95 -19.48 -3.40 11.57
CA LEU A 95 -20.72 -2.73 11.20
C LEU A 95 -21.60 -3.57 10.26
N VAL A 96 -21.01 -4.40 9.41
CA VAL A 96 -21.74 -5.19 8.40
C VAL A 96 -22.47 -6.39 8.97
N MET A 97 -21.89 -7.04 9.98
CA MET A 97 -22.39 -8.31 10.51
C MET A 97 -22.86 -8.23 11.96
N ASN A 98 -22.51 -7.15 12.67
CA ASN A 98 -22.90 -6.96 14.06
C ASN A 98 -23.99 -5.88 14.17
N ASP A 99 -24.91 -6.08 15.09
CA ASP A 99 -26.02 -5.17 15.36
C ASP A 99 -25.56 -3.93 16.13
N ILE A 100 -24.98 -2.97 15.41
CA ILE A 100 -24.39 -1.76 15.98
C ILE A 100 -25.00 -0.49 15.38
N ILE A 101 -25.62 -0.54 14.19
CA ILE A 101 -26.22 0.64 13.57
C ILE A 101 -27.53 0.99 14.26
N PRO A 102 -27.67 2.21 14.81
CA PRO A 102 -28.93 2.68 15.33
C PRO A 102 -29.87 3.05 14.18
N ILE A 103 -31.02 2.39 14.09
CA ILE A 103 -32.10 2.68 13.16
C ILE A 103 -33.34 3.10 13.95
N TRP A 104 -33.97 4.18 13.52
CA TRP A 104 -35.29 4.59 14.01
C TRP A 104 -36.38 3.86 13.23
N ASP A 105 -37.19 3.10 13.94
CA ASP A 105 -38.38 2.44 13.41
C ASP A 105 -39.61 3.33 13.64
N PHE A 106 -40.38 3.53 12.58
CA PHE A 106 -41.58 4.35 12.53
C PHE A 106 -42.78 3.49 12.14
N ASN A 107 -43.29 2.72 13.11
CA ASN A 107 -44.53 1.99 12.92
C ASN A 107 -45.74 2.92 12.99
N ASP A 108 -46.66 2.77 12.04
CA ASP A 108 -47.92 3.51 12.03
C ASP A 108 -48.66 3.21 13.37
N ASN A 109 -48.82 4.26 14.20
CA ASN A 109 -49.49 4.28 15.51
C ASN A 109 -48.65 3.95 16.76
N GLU A 110 -47.33 3.76 16.65
CA GLU A 110 -46.45 3.63 17.82
C GLU A 110 -45.50 4.83 17.97
N GLU A 111 -45.01 5.07 19.19
CA GLU A 111 -43.91 6.03 19.38
C GLU A 111 -42.65 5.51 18.69
N PRO A 112 -41.86 6.37 18.00
CA PRO A 112 -40.64 5.96 17.33
C PRO A 112 -39.68 5.29 18.31
N ARG A 113 -39.10 4.15 17.90
CA ARG A 113 -38.13 3.41 18.71
C ARG A 113 -36.83 3.26 17.97
N GLN A 114 -35.73 3.37 18.71
CA GLN A 114 -34.41 3.10 18.20
C GLN A 114 -34.10 1.60 18.36
N ILE A 115 -33.82 0.93 17.26
CA ILE A 115 -33.36 -0.46 17.20
C ILE A 115 -31.92 -0.50 16.69
N PHE A 116 -31.19 -1.56 17.07
CA PHE A 116 -29.82 -1.76 16.59
C PHE A 116 -29.82 -2.93 15.61
N MET A 117 -29.24 -2.70 14.43
CA MET A 117 -29.16 -3.67 13.36
C MET A 117 -27.77 -3.62 12.72
N ASN A 118 -27.41 -4.66 11.99
CA ASN A 118 -26.23 -4.64 11.14
C ASN A 118 -26.51 -3.89 9.82
N LEU A 119 -25.45 -3.48 9.09
CA LEU A 119 -25.61 -2.71 7.84
C LEU A 119 -26.41 -3.47 6.78
N TYR A 120 -26.25 -4.78 6.70
CA TYR A 120 -26.97 -5.57 5.69
C TYR A 120 -28.49 -5.50 5.92
N ASP A 121 -28.94 -5.71 7.15
CA ASP A 121 -30.36 -5.66 7.50
C ASP A 121 -30.91 -4.23 7.45
N ALA A 122 -30.13 -3.24 7.91
CA ALA A 122 -30.50 -1.84 7.77
C ALA A 122 -30.74 -1.45 6.29
N LEU A 123 -29.92 -1.97 5.37
CA LEU A 123 -30.13 -1.76 3.94
C LEU A 123 -31.39 -2.44 3.40
N SER A 124 -31.72 -3.65 3.89
CA SER A 124 -32.96 -4.33 3.55
C SER A 124 -34.18 -3.50 3.94
N GLU A 125 -34.18 -2.95 5.15
CA GLU A 125 -35.23 -2.07 5.65
C GLU A 125 -35.32 -0.78 4.81
N PHE A 126 -34.19 -0.15 4.49
CA PHE A 126 -34.16 1.01 3.59
C PHE A 126 -34.79 0.71 2.22
N ILE A 127 -34.41 -0.41 1.60
CA ILE A 127 -34.96 -0.83 0.30
C ILE A 127 -36.47 -1.09 0.41
N GLY A 128 -36.90 -1.71 1.50
CA GLY A 128 -38.31 -1.96 1.81
C GLY A 128 -39.13 -0.66 1.90
N HIS A 129 -38.66 0.30 2.70
CA HIS A 129 -39.31 1.61 2.85
C HIS A 129 -39.31 2.44 1.56
N ILE A 130 -38.24 2.38 0.76
CA ILE A 130 -38.24 3.01 -0.57
C ILE A 130 -39.35 2.42 -1.45
N ASN A 131 -39.43 1.09 -1.53
CA ASN A 131 -40.42 0.41 -2.36
C ASN A 131 -41.86 0.70 -1.88
N SER A 132 -42.07 0.69 -0.56
CA SER A 132 -43.33 1.06 0.09
C SER A 132 -43.74 2.50 -0.26
N MET A 133 -42.81 3.46 -0.12
CA MET A 133 -43.07 4.86 -0.43
C MET A 133 -43.44 5.08 -1.89
N ILE A 134 -42.69 4.50 -2.84
CA ILE A 134 -42.99 4.59 -4.28
C ILE A 134 -44.41 4.10 -4.55
N THR A 135 -44.75 2.90 -4.04
CA THR A 135 -46.07 2.29 -4.22
C THR A 135 -47.18 3.16 -3.62
N LYS A 136 -46.97 3.73 -2.42
CA LYS A 136 -47.94 4.58 -1.75
C LYS A 136 -48.13 5.91 -2.48
N VAL A 137 -47.06 6.52 -2.99
CA VAL A 137 -47.11 7.76 -3.78
C VAL A 137 -47.90 7.55 -5.07
N GLU A 138 -47.63 6.47 -5.82
CA GLU A 138 -48.35 6.14 -7.06
C GLU A 138 -49.84 5.88 -6.81
N ASN A 139 -50.16 5.23 -5.69
CA ASN A 139 -51.55 4.93 -5.30
C ASN A 139 -52.23 6.05 -4.50
N SER A 140 -51.59 7.21 -4.33
CA SER A 140 -52.10 8.33 -3.52
C SER A 140 -52.48 7.95 -2.07
N GLN A 141 -51.71 7.04 -1.47
CA GLN A 141 -51.83 6.58 -0.09
C GLN A 141 -50.89 7.36 0.85
N ASN A 142 -51.14 7.27 2.16
CA ASN A 142 -50.29 7.92 3.15
C ASN A 142 -48.89 7.27 3.23
N TYR A 143 -47.85 8.02 2.85
CA TYR A 143 -46.44 7.61 2.84
C TYR A 143 -45.61 8.22 3.98
N THR A 144 -46.25 8.87 4.97
CA THR A 144 -45.56 9.67 5.98
C THR A 144 -44.55 8.87 6.81
N SER A 145 -44.89 7.64 7.22
CA SER A 145 -43.99 6.77 8.00
C SER A 145 -42.73 6.39 7.22
N ASP A 146 -42.87 6.03 5.94
CA ASP A 146 -41.73 5.72 5.08
C ASP A 146 -40.83 6.95 4.86
N LEU A 147 -41.43 8.13 4.65
CA LEU A 147 -40.68 9.39 4.53
C LEU A 147 -39.91 9.70 5.82
N GLN A 148 -40.55 9.58 6.98
CA GLN A 148 -39.91 9.80 8.28
C GLN A 148 -38.73 8.83 8.48
N PHE A 149 -38.93 7.55 8.18
CA PHE A 149 -37.87 6.53 8.25
C PHE A 149 -36.67 6.89 7.36
N LEU A 150 -36.93 7.16 6.07
CA LEU A 150 -35.87 7.42 5.10
C LEU A 150 -35.07 8.68 5.45
N VAL A 151 -35.73 9.75 5.88
CA VAL A 151 -35.04 11.00 6.25
C VAL A 151 -34.29 10.87 7.58
N ALA A 152 -34.92 10.31 8.60
CA ALA A 152 -34.32 10.15 9.93
C ALA A 152 -33.07 9.28 9.88
N ASN A 153 -33.14 8.13 9.22
CA ASN A 153 -32.02 7.21 9.14
C ASN A 153 -31.02 7.64 8.06
N GLY A 154 -31.47 8.29 6.98
CA GLY A 154 -30.63 8.62 5.84
C GLY A 154 -29.65 9.76 6.09
N LEU A 155 -29.99 10.65 7.04
CA LEU A 155 -29.19 11.83 7.40
C LEU A 155 -28.82 11.88 8.88
N GLY A 156 -29.36 10.96 9.69
CA GLY A 156 -29.16 10.90 11.14
C GLY A 156 -28.03 9.97 11.57
N GLU A 157 -28.21 9.34 12.73
CA GLU A 157 -27.15 8.62 13.44
C GLU A 157 -26.61 7.42 12.65
N ALA A 158 -27.47 6.67 11.95
CA ALA A 158 -27.06 5.56 11.08
C ALA A 158 -26.05 5.99 10.01
N PHE A 159 -26.30 7.13 9.35
CA PHE A 159 -25.38 7.72 8.37
C PHE A 159 -24.06 8.11 9.03
N TYR A 160 -24.10 8.83 10.17
CA TYR A 160 -22.90 9.27 10.86
C TYR A 160 -22.02 8.10 11.30
N MET A 161 -22.64 7.05 11.84
CA MET A 161 -21.95 5.86 12.28
C MET A 161 -21.33 5.09 11.11
N SER A 162 -22.07 4.92 10.01
CA SER A 162 -21.55 4.29 8.79
C SER A 162 -20.39 5.08 8.19
N ASN A 163 -20.47 6.42 8.20
CA ASN A 163 -19.39 7.30 7.76
C ASN A 163 -18.17 7.27 8.70
N SER A 164 -18.39 7.11 10.01
CA SER A 164 -17.31 6.91 10.99
C SER A 164 -16.57 5.59 10.76
N SER A 165 -17.30 4.51 10.46
CA SER A 165 -16.70 3.22 10.10
C SER A 165 -15.86 3.32 8.82
N LEU A 166 -16.28 4.11 7.84
CA LEU A 166 -15.47 4.38 6.64
C LEU A 166 -14.11 5.03 7.00
N SER A 167 -14.11 6.02 7.92
CA SER A 167 -12.86 6.61 8.42
C SER A 167 -12.01 5.60 9.19
N GLY A 168 -12.63 4.70 9.96
CA GLY A 168 -11.93 3.65 10.70
C GLY A 168 -11.28 2.61 9.78
N LEU A 169 -11.90 2.30 8.64
CA LEU A 169 -11.31 1.44 7.61
C LEU A 169 -10.06 2.08 6.98
N VAL A 170 -10.06 3.40 6.74
CA VAL A 170 -8.87 4.11 6.24
C VAL A 170 -7.71 3.97 7.21
N ASN A 171 -7.97 4.19 8.50
CA ASN A 171 -6.93 4.07 9.53
C ASN A 171 -6.42 2.63 9.61
N CYS A 172 -7.31 1.64 9.58
CA CYS A 172 -6.93 0.21 9.55
C CYS A 172 -6.01 -0.13 8.36
N GLU A 173 -6.33 0.36 7.16
CA GLU A 173 -5.50 0.15 5.97
C GLU A 173 -4.13 0.83 6.08
N VAL A 174 -4.08 2.06 6.62
CA VAL A 174 -2.83 2.78 6.88
C VAL A 174 -1.98 2.03 7.92
N ASP A 175 -2.58 1.59 9.02
CA ASP A 175 -1.90 0.84 10.09
C ASP A 175 -1.38 -0.51 9.56
N ARG A 176 -2.12 -1.17 8.66
CA ARG A 176 -1.65 -2.38 7.96
C ARG A 176 -0.40 -2.08 7.15
N ILE A 177 -0.38 -0.97 6.41
CA ILE A 177 0.78 -0.55 5.60
C ILE A 177 1.98 -0.22 6.49
N ASP A 178 1.78 0.48 7.61
CA ASP A 178 2.83 0.73 8.62
C ASP A 178 3.41 -0.58 9.17
N THR A 179 2.55 -1.57 9.42
CA THR A 179 2.97 -2.90 9.87
C THR A 179 3.80 -3.62 8.80
N ILE A 180 3.43 -3.51 7.52
CA ILE A 180 4.18 -4.06 6.39
C ILE A 180 5.57 -3.40 6.28
N GLY A 181 5.65 -2.08 6.43
CA GLY A 181 6.91 -1.34 6.45
C GLY A 181 7.83 -1.83 7.57
N THR A 182 7.28 -1.95 8.77
CA THR A 182 8.01 -2.47 9.94
C THR A 182 8.49 -3.91 9.73
N PHE A 183 7.66 -4.78 9.18
CA PHE A 183 8.02 -6.17 8.91
C PHE A 183 9.11 -6.28 7.83
N THR A 184 9.06 -5.44 6.80
CA THR A 184 10.09 -5.37 5.77
C THR A 184 11.44 -4.98 6.37
N ILE A 185 11.48 -3.97 7.23
CA ILE A 185 12.69 -3.57 7.95
C ILE A 185 13.24 -4.71 8.82
N ILE A 186 12.37 -5.45 9.52
CA ILE A 186 12.78 -6.61 10.32
C ILE A 186 13.40 -7.70 9.44
N LEU A 187 12.78 -8.01 8.30
CA LEU A 187 13.32 -8.97 7.33
C LEU A 187 14.71 -8.55 6.81
N ASP A 188 14.91 -7.26 6.55
CA ASP A 188 16.21 -6.74 6.12
C ASP A 188 17.27 -6.86 7.20
N VAL A 189 16.94 -6.54 8.45
CA VAL A 189 17.85 -6.69 9.60
C VAL A 189 18.24 -8.15 9.79
N ILE A 190 17.30 -9.08 9.67
CA ILE A 190 17.57 -10.52 9.72
C ILE A 190 18.47 -10.93 8.55
N GLY A 191 18.16 -10.49 7.34
CA GLY A 191 18.96 -10.75 6.13
C GLY A 191 20.40 -10.24 6.26
N ALA A 192 20.56 -9.00 6.72
CA ALA A 192 21.86 -8.38 6.97
C ALA A 192 22.65 -9.10 8.06
N SER A 193 21.97 -9.55 9.14
CA SER A 193 22.59 -10.32 10.23
C SER A 193 23.12 -11.66 9.74
N ILE A 194 22.33 -12.41 8.97
CA ILE A 194 22.74 -13.68 8.36
C ILE A 194 23.94 -13.46 7.43
N LEU A 195 23.89 -12.42 6.60
CA LEU A 195 24.97 -12.06 5.68
C LEU A 195 26.25 -11.71 6.45
N GLY A 196 26.13 -10.95 7.54
CA GLY A 196 27.23 -10.61 8.44
C GLY A 196 27.88 -11.85 9.06
N ILE A 197 27.09 -12.82 9.54
CA ILE A 197 27.59 -14.09 10.08
C ILE A 197 28.32 -14.89 9.00
N CYS A 198 27.74 -15.00 7.79
CA CYS A 198 28.39 -15.69 6.67
C CYS A 198 29.73 -15.04 6.29
N VAL A 199 29.78 -13.71 6.26
CA VAL A 199 31.00 -12.95 5.98
C VAL A 199 32.05 -13.17 7.07
N ALA A 200 31.67 -13.12 8.34
CA ALA A 200 32.58 -13.39 9.46
C ALA A 200 33.18 -14.80 9.37
N PHE A 201 32.36 -15.81 9.05
CA PHE A 201 32.82 -17.18 8.86
C PHE A 201 33.77 -17.31 7.67
N LEU A 202 33.46 -16.65 6.54
CA LEU A 202 34.33 -16.62 5.36
C LEU A 202 35.67 -15.95 5.67
N ILE A 203 35.68 -14.82 6.37
CA ILE A 203 36.91 -14.12 6.76
C ILE A 203 37.76 -15.01 7.66
N PHE A 204 37.15 -15.64 8.68
CA PHE A 204 37.85 -16.58 9.56
C PHE A 204 38.46 -17.73 8.77
N TYR A 205 37.71 -18.33 7.85
CA TYR A 205 38.16 -19.42 7.00
C TYR A 205 39.31 -19.01 6.06
N ILE A 206 39.23 -17.82 5.46
CA ILE A 206 40.30 -17.24 4.62
C ILE A 206 41.59 -17.07 5.42
N ILE A 207 41.50 -16.52 6.64
CA ILE A 207 42.65 -16.34 7.53
C ILE A 207 43.25 -17.70 7.90
N PHE A 208 42.40 -18.68 8.23
CA PHE A 208 42.82 -20.04 8.56
C PHE A 208 43.56 -20.72 7.39
N ILE A 209 42.99 -20.67 6.18
CA ILE A 209 43.63 -21.19 4.97
C ILE A 209 44.95 -20.50 4.71
N SER A 210 44.99 -19.17 4.79
CA SER A 210 46.22 -18.41 4.54
C SER A 210 47.34 -18.82 5.52
N LYS A 211 47.00 -19.04 6.80
CA LYS A 211 47.94 -19.56 7.80
C LYS A 211 48.41 -20.97 7.47
N LYS A 212 47.51 -21.88 7.09
CA LYS A 212 47.87 -23.25 6.69
C LYS A 212 48.73 -23.28 5.43
N TYR A 213 48.43 -22.44 4.45
CA TYR A 213 49.21 -22.30 3.22
C TYR A 213 50.62 -21.78 3.52
N ASN A 214 50.75 -20.75 4.36
CA ASN A 214 52.06 -20.26 4.81
C ASN A 214 52.86 -21.33 5.56
N ASN A 215 52.21 -22.11 6.43
CA ASN A 215 52.87 -23.23 7.12
C ASN A 215 53.36 -24.30 6.13
N LEU A 216 52.52 -24.66 5.15
CA LEU A 216 52.87 -25.63 4.12
C LEU A 216 54.05 -25.15 3.26
N TRP A 217 54.03 -23.88 2.85
CA TRP A 217 55.10 -23.28 2.07
C TRP A 217 56.42 -23.22 2.83
N ASN A 218 56.34 -22.86 4.12
CA ASN A 218 57.52 -22.87 4.97
C ASN A 218 58.06 -24.30 5.15
N PHE A 219 57.20 -25.28 5.37
CA PHE A 219 57.58 -26.69 5.46
C PHE A 219 58.26 -27.21 4.18
N ILE A 220 57.68 -26.93 3.01
CA ILE A 220 58.28 -27.29 1.71
C ILE A 220 59.67 -26.67 1.57
N ARG A 221 59.80 -25.37 1.87
CA ARG A 221 61.08 -24.67 1.74
C ARG A 221 62.13 -25.25 2.69
N GLU A 222 61.76 -25.56 3.92
CA GLU A 222 62.64 -26.22 4.89
C GLU A 222 63.12 -27.59 4.38
N LYS A 223 62.21 -28.40 3.83
CA LYS A 223 62.54 -29.71 3.25
C LYS A 223 63.42 -29.62 2.00
N ILE A 224 63.14 -28.69 1.09
CA ILE A 224 63.98 -28.45 -0.09
C ILE A 224 65.40 -28.06 0.34
N TYR A 225 65.52 -27.15 1.31
CA TYR A 225 66.84 -26.79 1.85
C TYR A 225 67.54 -28.01 2.45
N ALA A 226 66.87 -28.78 3.31
CA ALA A 226 67.45 -29.98 3.91
C ALA A 226 67.91 -31.01 2.86
N CYS A 227 67.07 -31.31 1.87
CA CYS A 227 67.43 -32.22 0.78
C CYS A 227 68.58 -31.69 -0.07
N TYR A 228 68.64 -30.39 -0.36
CA TYR A 228 69.75 -29.78 -1.10
C TYR A 228 71.10 -29.97 -0.39
N TYR A 229 71.13 -29.75 0.93
CA TYR A 229 72.32 -30.01 1.75
C TYR A 229 72.69 -31.51 1.75
N GLU A 230 71.72 -32.41 1.89
CA GLU A 230 71.96 -33.87 1.84
C GLU A 230 72.51 -34.29 0.48
N LEU A 231 71.98 -33.74 -0.63
CA LEU A 231 72.44 -34.03 -1.99
C LEU A 231 73.87 -33.52 -2.24
N ILE A 232 74.18 -32.30 -1.80
CA ILE A 232 75.54 -31.77 -1.90
C ILE A 232 76.51 -32.61 -1.08
N LYS A 233 76.13 -32.99 0.15
CA LYS A 233 76.96 -33.84 1.00
C LYS A 233 77.23 -35.19 0.33
N ASN A 234 76.20 -35.85 -0.19
CA ASN A 234 76.33 -37.14 -0.88
C ASN A 234 77.16 -37.03 -2.18
N CYS A 235 77.01 -35.93 -2.93
CA CYS A 235 77.85 -35.67 -4.12
C CYS A 235 79.31 -35.43 -3.73
N LYS A 236 79.58 -34.63 -2.68
CA LYS A 236 80.94 -34.43 -2.15
C LYS A 236 81.55 -35.76 -1.71
N GLU A 237 80.84 -36.55 -0.90
CA GLU A 237 81.27 -37.87 -0.44
C GLU A 237 81.60 -38.80 -1.61
N ARG A 238 80.76 -38.83 -2.66
CA ARG A 238 81.04 -39.60 -3.88
C ARG A 238 82.25 -39.08 -4.64
N LEU A 239 82.41 -37.77 -4.79
CA LEU A 239 83.56 -37.18 -5.48
C LEU A 239 84.86 -37.52 -4.76
N THR A 240 84.89 -37.36 -3.43
CA THR A 240 86.04 -37.71 -2.60
C THR A 240 86.38 -39.20 -2.69
N LEU A 241 85.37 -40.09 -2.67
CA LEU A 241 85.57 -41.54 -2.74
C LEU A 241 86.07 -42.03 -4.11
N VAL A 242 85.65 -41.39 -5.21
CA VAL A 242 85.97 -41.85 -6.57
C VAL A 242 87.26 -41.21 -7.12
N HIS A 243 87.51 -39.94 -6.79
CA HIS A 243 88.64 -39.20 -7.34
C HIS A 243 89.79 -38.95 -6.36
N ASN A 244 89.63 -39.34 -5.09
CA ASN A 244 90.67 -39.26 -4.05
C ASN A 244 91.28 -37.85 -3.87
N GLU A 245 90.54 -36.81 -4.25
CA GLU A 245 90.86 -35.40 -4.00
C GLU A 245 90.19 -34.97 -2.69
N GLU A 246 90.97 -34.50 -1.71
CA GLU A 246 90.44 -33.76 -0.58
C GLU A 246 89.95 -32.39 -1.07
N LEU A 247 88.66 -32.28 -1.34
CA LEU A 247 88.03 -31.00 -1.64
C LEU A 247 88.04 -30.14 -0.37
N GLU A 248 88.65 -28.94 -0.46
CA GLU A 248 88.55 -27.93 0.59
C GLU A 248 87.09 -27.74 1.02
N ASP A 249 86.89 -27.57 2.32
CA ASP A 249 85.57 -27.30 2.89
C ASP A 249 85.13 -25.92 2.38
N VAL A 250 84.48 -25.90 1.20
CA VAL A 250 83.75 -24.73 0.75
C VAL A 250 82.78 -24.44 1.88
N ASP A 251 83.00 -23.31 2.56
CA ASP A 251 82.13 -22.77 3.59
C ASP A 251 80.74 -22.60 2.98
N ILE A 252 79.93 -23.66 3.02
CA ILE A 252 78.53 -23.58 2.65
C ILE A 252 77.96 -22.71 3.78
N PRO A 253 77.57 -21.45 3.50
CA PRO A 253 77.35 -20.46 4.52
C PRO A 253 76.41 -21.03 5.58
N LEU A 254 76.99 -21.36 6.74
CA LEU A 254 76.29 -22.05 7.80
C LEU A 254 75.02 -21.26 8.11
N ARG A 255 73.89 -21.88 7.80
CA ARG A 255 72.59 -21.58 8.41
C ARG A 255 72.30 -20.08 8.47
N LYS A 256 72.22 -19.39 7.32
CA LYS A 256 71.47 -18.11 7.28
C LYS A 256 70.09 -18.42 7.84
N LYS A 257 69.81 -17.95 9.07
CA LYS A 257 68.60 -18.26 9.86
C LYS A 257 67.42 -18.32 8.90
N TYR A 258 66.79 -19.49 8.83
CA TYR A 258 65.60 -19.71 8.03
C TYR A 258 64.58 -18.61 8.36
N LYS A 259 64.47 -17.60 7.49
CA LYS A 259 63.52 -16.51 7.68
C LYS A 259 62.20 -17.01 7.10
N MET A 260 61.24 -17.29 7.98
CA MET A 260 59.87 -17.64 7.57
C MET A 260 59.37 -16.57 6.60
N VAL A 261 58.82 -17.02 5.48
CA VAL A 261 58.19 -16.12 4.52
C VAL A 261 56.70 -16.11 4.83
N SER A 262 56.17 -14.92 5.09
CA SER A 262 54.73 -14.69 5.21
C SER A 262 54.20 -14.26 3.85
N ILE A 263 53.52 -15.17 3.15
CA ILE A 263 52.76 -14.81 1.96
C ILE A 263 51.39 -14.32 2.44
N ASN A 264 51.17 -13.00 2.41
CA ASN A 264 49.92 -12.40 2.87
C ASN A 264 48.87 -12.39 1.74
N THR A 265 48.35 -13.57 1.37
CA THR A 265 47.32 -13.73 0.33
C THR A 265 45.90 -13.37 0.81
N SER A 266 45.65 -13.37 2.12
CA SER A 266 44.36 -13.10 2.75
C SER A 266 43.76 -11.74 2.36
N MET A 267 44.57 -10.69 2.26
CA MET A 267 44.10 -9.34 1.90
C MET A 267 43.46 -9.28 0.52
N ARG A 268 43.94 -10.09 -0.44
CA ARG A 268 43.35 -10.14 -1.79
C ARG A 268 41.95 -10.75 -1.76
N TYR A 269 41.73 -11.76 -0.92
CA TYR A 269 40.40 -12.33 -0.72
C TYR A 269 39.46 -11.34 -0.02
N ILE A 270 39.95 -10.64 1.01
CA ILE A 270 39.16 -9.66 1.76
C ILE A 270 38.70 -8.53 0.83
N ILE A 271 39.58 -7.93 0.04
CA ILE A 271 39.23 -6.85 -0.90
C ILE A 271 38.13 -7.28 -1.88
N ARG A 272 38.22 -8.50 -2.43
CA ARG A 272 37.22 -9.03 -3.37
C ARG A 272 35.85 -9.24 -2.70
N LEU A 273 35.86 -9.70 -1.46
CA LEU A 273 34.67 -9.92 -0.66
C LEU A 273 34.02 -8.59 -0.26
N THR A 274 34.82 -7.57 0.07
CA THR A 274 34.36 -6.20 0.30
C THR A 274 33.63 -5.62 -0.91
N LEU A 275 34.08 -5.92 -2.13
CA LEU A 275 33.44 -5.45 -3.36
C LEU A 275 32.00 -5.99 -3.51
N PHE A 276 31.78 -7.27 -3.20
CA PHE A 276 30.44 -7.85 -3.15
C PHE A 276 29.60 -7.20 -2.05
N ILE A 277 30.15 -7.04 -0.84
CA ILE A 277 29.44 -6.41 0.28
C ILE A 277 29.06 -4.97 -0.05
N SER A 278 29.96 -4.19 -0.66
CA SER A 278 29.68 -2.80 -1.03
C SER A 278 28.58 -2.72 -2.08
N LEU A 279 28.60 -3.62 -3.08
CA LEU A 279 27.54 -3.67 -4.08
C LEU A 279 26.18 -3.99 -3.44
N THR A 280 26.13 -5.02 -2.58
CA THR A 280 24.92 -5.39 -1.84
C THR A 280 24.44 -4.26 -0.94
N GLY A 281 25.36 -3.60 -0.23
CA GLY A 281 25.05 -2.46 0.64
C GLY A 281 24.47 -1.27 -0.12
N ILE A 282 25.03 -0.94 -1.28
CA ILE A 282 24.49 0.11 -2.17
C ILE A 282 23.09 -0.25 -2.63
N TYR A 283 22.89 -1.51 -3.07
CA TYR A 283 21.58 -1.99 -3.51
C TYR A 283 20.51 -1.85 -2.41
N TYR A 284 20.76 -2.39 -1.21
CA TYR A 284 19.81 -2.30 -0.10
C TYR A 284 19.57 -0.85 0.34
N SER A 285 20.61 -0.02 0.37
CA SER A 285 20.46 1.41 0.71
C SER A 285 19.61 2.15 -0.31
N LEU A 286 19.74 1.82 -1.59
CA LEU A 286 18.98 2.44 -2.67
C LEU A 286 17.52 1.99 -2.67
N VAL A 287 17.27 0.68 -2.53
CA VAL A 287 15.91 0.13 -2.48
C VAL A 287 15.18 0.58 -1.23
N HIS A 288 15.74 0.37 -0.03
CA HIS A 288 15.02 0.63 1.22
C HIS A 288 15.14 2.08 1.71
N GLY A 289 16.20 2.79 1.34
CA GLY A 289 16.40 4.19 1.72
C GLY A 289 15.69 5.18 0.80
N PHE A 290 15.51 4.86 -0.49
CA PHE A 290 14.96 5.80 -1.47
C PHE A 290 13.72 5.28 -2.19
N MET A 291 13.68 4.03 -2.65
CA MET A 291 12.57 3.55 -3.50
C MET A 291 11.36 3.03 -2.73
N TYR A 292 11.59 2.24 -1.66
CA TYR A 292 10.53 1.65 -0.86
C TYR A 292 9.72 2.69 -0.06
N PRO A 293 10.34 3.72 0.57
CA PRO A 293 9.57 4.76 1.25
C PRO A 293 8.60 5.49 0.34
N ASP A 294 8.97 5.68 -0.94
CA ASP A 294 8.05 6.26 -1.92
C ASP A 294 6.84 5.34 -2.12
N VAL A 295 7.04 4.03 -2.35
CA VAL A 295 5.94 3.06 -2.50
C VAL A 295 5.04 3.03 -1.27
N GLU A 296 5.65 2.99 -0.08
CA GLU A 296 4.95 2.99 1.20
C GLU A 296 4.07 4.24 1.35
N GLU A 297 4.60 5.41 1.01
CA GLU A 297 3.85 6.67 1.05
C GLU A 297 2.68 6.67 0.05
N TYR A 298 2.88 6.23 -1.19
CA TYR A 298 1.76 6.11 -2.16
C TYR A 298 0.69 5.12 -1.69
N LEU A 299 1.10 3.99 -1.09
CA LEU A 299 0.19 3.02 -0.49
C LEU A 299 -0.63 3.66 0.64
N LYS A 300 -0.02 4.46 1.52
CA LYS A 300 -0.72 5.16 2.62
C LYS A 300 -1.65 6.26 2.14
N GLN A 301 -1.28 6.94 1.07
CA GLN A 301 -2.07 8.07 0.54
C GLN A 301 -3.29 7.60 -0.26
N ARG A 302 -3.22 6.45 -0.93
CA ARG A 302 -4.34 5.92 -1.70
C ARG A 302 -5.66 5.77 -0.92
N PRO A 303 -5.73 5.07 0.24
CA PRO A 303 -6.98 4.95 0.99
C PRO A 303 -7.48 6.31 1.48
N LYS A 304 -6.58 7.27 1.77
CA LYS A 304 -6.95 8.65 2.14
C LYS A 304 -7.58 9.41 0.98
N ILE A 305 -6.98 9.35 -0.21
CA ILE A 305 -7.48 10.01 -1.42
C ILE A 305 -8.86 9.45 -1.80
N LEU A 306 -9.00 8.12 -1.82
CA LEU A 306 -10.28 7.46 -2.11
C LEU A 306 -11.34 7.83 -1.07
N TYR A 307 -11.00 7.82 0.22
CA TYR A 307 -11.89 8.24 1.29
C TYR A 307 -12.36 9.68 1.15
N VAL A 308 -11.44 10.62 0.91
CA VAL A 308 -11.79 12.04 0.77
C VAL A 308 -12.72 12.23 -0.43
N TYR A 309 -12.50 11.50 -1.52
CA TYR A 309 -13.39 11.52 -2.67
C TYR A 309 -14.78 10.98 -2.35
N VAL A 310 -14.84 9.78 -1.76
CA VAL A 310 -16.08 9.12 -1.33
C VAL A 310 -16.86 9.99 -0.34
N GLN A 311 -16.17 10.59 0.62
CA GLN A 311 -16.75 11.47 1.63
C GLN A 311 -17.39 12.70 0.98
N ARG A 312 -16.71 13.33 0.00
CA ARG A 312 -17.31 14.44 -0.77
C ARG A 312 -18.59 14.00 -1.45
N ARG A 313 -18.56 12.85 -2.14
CA ARG A 313 -19.73 12.29 -2.82
C ARG A 313 -20.88 12.06 -1.84
N ALA A 314 -20.63 11.43 -0.69
CA ALA A 314 -21.66 11.16 0.32
C ALA A 314 -22.22 12.42 1.01
N ILE A 315 -21.45 13.51 1.08
CA ILE A 315 -21.90 14.78 1.68
C ILE A 315 -22.76 15.60 0.70
N PHE A 316 -22.63 15.40 -0.61
CA PHE A 316 -23.38 16.16 -1.62
C PHE A 316 -24.90 16.14 -1.43
N PRO A 317 -25.56 14.97 -1.30
CA PRO A 317 -26.99 14.92 -1.05
C PRO A 317 -27.40 15.63 0.24
N LYS A 318 -26.52 15.67 1.25
CA LYS A 318 -26.78 16.39 2.50
C LYS A 318 -26.79 17.90 2.28
N ILE A 319 -25.83 18.43 1.52
CA ILE A 319 -25.77 19.85 1.19
C ILE A 319 -27.04 20.26 0.45
N ASP A 320 -27.42 19.50 -0.58
CA ASP A 320 -28.61 19.77 -1.38
C ASP A 320 -29.90 19.67 -0.53
N PHE A 321 -30.03 18.62 0.29
CA PHE A 321 -31.14 18.46 1.23
C PHE A 321 -31.26 19.64 2.19
N PHE A 322 -30.19 20.00 2.91
CA PHE A 322 -30.24 21.06 3.91
C PHE A 322 -30.33 22.45 3.31
N ALA A 323 -29.81 22.68 2.10
CA ALA A 323 -30.02 23.92 1.36
C ALA A 323 -31.50 24.12 1.01
N ARG A 324 -32.20 23.05 0.61
CA ARG A 324 -33.65 23.13 0.38
C ARG A 324 -34.43 23.33 1.67
N GLU A 325 -34.13 22.56 2.72
CA GLU A 325 -34.81 22.73 4.01
C GLU A 325 -34.60 24.14 4.59
N ALA A 326 -33.40 24.72 4.40
CA ALA A 326 -33.11 26.09 4.81
C ALA A 326 -33.89 27.15 4.04
N ALA A 327 -34.29 26.86 2.79
CA ALA A 327 -35.02 27.78 1.92
C ALA A 327 -36.56 27.68 2.05
N ILE A 328 -37.08 26.72 2.83
CA ILE A 328 -38.52 26.59 3.08
C ILE A 328 -38.97 27.62 4.11
N ASP A 329 -39.76 28.60 3.67
CA ASP A 329 -40.33 29.62 4.56
C ASP A 329 -41.63 29.18 5.26
N ASP A 330 -42.36 28.20 4.70
CA ASP A 330 -43.64 27.73 5.27
C ASP A 330 -43.37 26.76 6.42
N PRO A 331 -43.65 27.15 7.69
CA PRO A 331 -43.37 26.31 8.85
C PRO A 331 -44.09 24.97 8.78
N LYS A 332 -45.28 24.90 8.16
CA LYS A 332 -46.08 23.67 8.06
C LYS A 332 -45.45 22.63 7.14
N LYS A 333 -44.57 23.06 6.25
CA LYS A 333 -43.88 22.21 5.29
C LYS A 333 -42.44 21.93 5.70
N THR A 334 -41.95 22.45 6.82
CA THR A 334 -40.59 22.19 7.31
C THR A 334 -40.44 20.78 7.85
N LEU A 335 -39.22 20.23 7.77
CA LEU A 335 -38.92 18.92 8.33
C LEU A 335 -39.21 18.81 9.84
N GLU A 336 -39.04 19.91 10.59
CA GLU A 336 -39.27 19.96 12.03
C GLU A 336 -40.74 19.67 12.42
N GLN A 337 -41.69 19.93 11.51
CA GLN A 337 -43.11 19.59 11.73
C GLN A 337 -43.44 18.16 11.27
N LEU A 338 -42.67 17.62 10.33
CA LEU A 338 -42.87 16.26 9.81
C LEU A 338 -42.27 15.18 10.70
N ILE A 339 -41.19 15.47 11.41
CA ILE A 339 -40.50 14.48 12.24
C ILE A 339 -40.97 14.59 13.70
N PRO A 340 -41.23 13.45 14.39
CA PRO A 340 -41.61 13.46 15.79
C PRO A 340 -40.60 14.24 16.65
N LYS A 341 -41.11 15.08 17.57
CA LYS A 341 -40.27 15.93 18.43
C LYS A 341 -39.26 15.15 19.27
N SER A 342 -39.50 13.86 19.52
CA SER A 342 -38.58 12.94 20.20
C SER A 342 -37.26 12.75 19.47
N LEU A 343 -37.21 12.97 18.15
CA LEU A 343 -36.02 12.73 17.33
C LEU A 343 -35.02 13.91 17.27
N SER A 344 -35.34 15.06 17.89
CA SER A 344 -34.53 16.29 17.92
C SER A 344 -33.70 16.50 16.64
N MET A 345 -34.36 16.79 15.52
CA MET A 345 -33.68 17.10 14.27
C MET A 345 -32.80 18.36 14.42
N PRO A 346 -31.54 18.31 13.96
CA PRO A 346 -30.67 19.47 14.01
C PRO A 346 -31.12 20.56 13.04
N ASN A 347 -30.94 21.82 13.44
CA ASN A 347 -31.28 22.99 12.62
C ASN A 347 -30.66 22.92 11.22
N ALA A 348 -31.49 23.08 10.17
CA ALA A 348 -31.08 22.92 8.78
C ALA A 348 -29.93 23.86 8.36
N ASN A 349 -29.97 25.14 8.76
CA ASN A 349 -28.90 26.09 8.45
C ASN A 349 -27.57 25.69 9.08
N LYS A 350 -27.60 25.20 10.32
CA LYS A 350 -26.40 24.70 11.00
C LYS A 350 -25.84 23.46 10.27
N GLN A 351 -26.70 22.51 9.92
CA GLN A 351 -26.29 21.30 9.21
C GLN A 351 -25.74 21.58 7.80
N LEU A 352 -26.30 22.57 7.10
CA LEU A 352 -25.77 23.04 5.82
C LEU A 352 -24.35 23.59 5.99
N THR A 353 -24.16 24.48 6.97
CA THR A 353 -22.85 25.08 7.28
C THR A 353 -21.82 24.02 7.67
N ASP A 354 -22.20 23.06 8.52
CA ASP A 354 -21.34 21.96 8.94
C ASP A 354 -20.96 21.07 7.75
N SER A 355 -21.92 20.75 6.87
CA SER A 355 -21.70 19.94 5.66
C SER A 355 -20.76 20.65 4.68
N ILE A 356 -20.96 21.95 4.46
CA ILE A 356 -20.07 22.80 3.65
C ILE A 356 -18.66 22.85 4.23
N THR A 357 -18.53 22.97 5.56
CA THR A 357 -17.23 23.02 6.24
C THR A 357 -16.47 21.71 6.08
N ILE A 358 -17.14 20.57 6.26
CA ILE A 358 -16.53 19.25 6.06
C ILE A 358 -16.09 19.11 4.60
N PHE A 359 -16.93 19.53 3.65
CA PHE A 359 -16.61 19.49 2.24
C PHE A 359 -15.36 20.33 1.90
N MET A 360 -15.27 21.56 2.41
CA MET A 360 -14.12 22.43 2.22
C MET A 360 -12.84 21.83 2.80
N ARG A 361 -12.93 21.15 3.95
CA ARG A 361 -11.81 20.39 4.53
C ARG A 361 -11.33 19.29 3.58
N CYS A 362 -12.25 18.56 2.95
CA CYS A 362 -11.91 17.57 1.93
C CYS A 362 -11.22 18.21 0.70
N THR A 363 -11.68 19.38 0.25
CA THR A 363 -11.02 20.14 -0.84
C THR A 363 -9.58 20.51 -0.48
N HIS A 364 -9.35 20.97 0.75
CA HIS A 364 -8.02 21.36 1.19
C HIS A 364 -7.02 20.19 1.13
N ILE A 365 -7.46 18.97 1.44
CA ILE A 365 -6.62 17.76 1.36
C ILE A 365 -6.19 17.52 -0.10
N PHE A 366 -7.11 17.56 -1.08
CA PHE A 366 -6.74 17.41 -2.50
C PHE A 366 -5.76 18.47 -3.01
N VAL A 367 -5.85 19.69 -2.49
CA VAL A 367 -4.95 20.80 -2.87
C VAL A 367 -3.57 20.62 -2.26
N TRP A 368 -3.48 20.25 -0.98
CA TRP A 368 -2.20 20.05 -0.28
C TRP A 368 -1.47 18.79 -0.72
N ASP A 369 -2.21 17.70 -0.95
CA ASP A 369 -1.68 16.40 -1.34
C ASP A 369 -1.60 16.22 -2.86
N ARG A 370 -1.58 17.33 -3.62
CA ARG A 370 -1.55 17.33 -5.09
C ARG A 370 -0.38 16.55 -5.70
N LYS A 371 0.72 16.37 -4.97
CA LYS A 371 1.88 15.55 -5.39
C LYS A 371 1.55 14.05 -5.52
N TYR A 372 0.53 13.58 -4.82
CA TYR A 372 0.10 12.18 -4.83
C TYR A 372 -1.03 11.91 -5.83
N LEU A 373 -1.45 12.94 -6.57
CA LEU A 373 -2.44 12.83 -7.64
C LEU A 373 -1.72 12.63 -8.97
N SER A 374 -2.16 11.62 -9.73
CA SER A 374 -1.65 11.38 -11.08
C SER A 374 -1.95 12.59 -11.98
N LYS A 375 -1.27 12.68 -13.13
CA LYS A 375 -1.56 13.76 -14.09
C LYS A 375 -3.02 13.72 -14.55
N SER A 376 -3.56 12.53 -14.85
CA SER A 376 -4.96 12.36 -15.25
C SER A 376 -5.91 12.82 -14.15
N MET A 377 -5.68 12.44 -12.89
CA MET A 377 -6.49 12.91 -11.76
C MET A 377 -6.48 14.42 -11.62
N ARG A 378 -5.30 15.05 -11.72
CA ARG A 378 -5.18 16.50 -11.60
C ARG A 378 -5.96 17.21 -12.70
N VAL A 379 -5.93 16.69 -13.92
CA VAL A 379 -6.70 17.22 -15.03
C VAL A 379 -8.20 17.10 -14.72
N SER A 380 -8.70 15.90 -14.41
CA SER A 380 -10.12 15.67 -14.12
C SER A 380 -10.66 16.49 -12.94
N LEU A 381 -9.84 16.66 -11.89
CA LEU A 381 -10.26 17.38 -10.68
C LEU A 381 -10.17 18.90 -10.79
N PHE A 382 -9.16 19.45 -11.48
CA PHE A 382 -8.83 20.88 -11.43
C PHE A 382 -8.84 21.60 -12.77
N GLU A 383 -8.76 20.89 -13.91
CA GLU A 383 -8.52 21.52 -15.21
C GLU A 383 -9.68 21.27 -16.18
N HIS A 384 -10.04 20.01 -16.42
CA HIS A 384 -11.07 19.64 -17.38
C HIS A 384 -11.70 18.29 -17.03
N SER A 385 -13.04 18.22 -16.99
CA SER A 385 -13.76 16.94 -16.94
C SER A 385 -14.18 16.54 -18.36
N SER A 386 -14.28 15.25 -18.64
CA SER A 386 -14.70 14.70 -19.94
C SER A 386 -16.17 14.95 -20.27
N SER A 387 -16.93 15.59 -19.38
CA SER A 387 -18.35 15.86 -19.57
C SER A 387 -18.61 17.00 -20.56
N ASN A 388 -19.67 16.85 -21.36
CA ASN A 388 -20.17 17.87 -22.28
C ASN A 388 -20.89 19.03 -21.56
N ILE A 389 -20.89 19.07 -20.22
CA ILE A 389 -21.57 20.09 -19.43
C ILE A 389 -20.64 21.30 -19.31
N TYR A 390 -21.11 22.48 -19.75
CA TYR A 390 -20.30 23.72 -19.76
C TYR A 390 -19.65 24.06 -18.40
N GLN A 391 -20.28 23.66 -17.30
CA GLN A 391 -19.83 23.93 -15.93
C GLN A 391 -18.73 22.97 -15.45
N SER A 392 -18.57 21.79 -16.07
CA SER A 392 -17.50 20.84 -15.78
C SER A 392 -16.19 21.13 -16.53
N ILE A 393 -16.22 22.11 -17.46
CA ILE A 393 -15.08 22.51 -18.28
C ILE A 393 -13.86 22.93 -17.44
N TYR A 394 -14.07 23.44 -16.22
CA TYR A 394 -13.02 23.90 -15.30
C TYR A 394 -12.66 22.85 -14.22
N GLY A 395 -13.01 21.59 -14.44
CA GLY A 395 -12.75 20.48 -13.52
C GLY A 395 -13.81 20.33 -12.42
N ALA A 396 -13.86 19.14 -11.82
CA ALA A 396 -14.88 18.79 -10.84
C ALA A 396 -14.84 19.68 -9.59
N ILE A 397 -13.67 20.05 -9.09
CA ILE A 397 -13.56 20.86 -7.87
C ILE A 397 -14.18 22.25 -8.08
N TYR A 398 -13.97 22.87 -9.24
CA TYR A 398 -14.60 24.15 -9.57
C TYR A 398 -16.13 24.03 -9.60
N TRP A 399 -16.65 23.03 -10.33
CA TRP A 399 -18.09 22.82 -10.43
C TRP A 399 -18.72 22.57 -9.06
N THR A 400 -18.07 21.75 -8.23
CA THR A 400 -18.54 21.51 -6.86
C THR A 400 -18.60 22.77 -6.01
N ASN A 401 -17.57 23.63 -6.08
CA ASN A 401 -17.56 24.88 -5.32
C ASN A 401 -18.64 25.86 -5.81
N LEU A 402 -18.89 25.90 -7.12
CA LEU A 402 -19.97 26.71 -7.70
C LEU A 402 -21.34 26.28 -7.16
N LEU A 403 -21.60 24.97 -7.11
CA LEU A 403 -22.86 24.45 -6.59
C LEU A 403 -23.03 24.71 -5.08
N MET A 404 -21.94 24.70 -4.31
CA MET A 404 -21.99 25.10 -2.90
C MET A 404 -22.28 26.59 -2.73
N PHE A 405 -21.73 27.43 -3.60
CA PHE A 405 -22.05 28.85 -3.62
C PHE A 405 -23.53 29.06 -3.95
N ASP A 406 -24.05 28.38 -4.97
CA ASP A 406 -25.46 28.42 -5.35
C ASP A 406 -26.36 27.94 -4.19
N ALA A 407 -25.98 26.86 -3.50
CA ALA A 407 -26.70 26.36 -2.32
C ALA A 407 -26.71 27.35 -1.14
N SER A 408 -25.58 28.04 -0.91
CA SER A 408 -25.49 29.08 0.13
C SER A 408 -26.31 30.31 -0.24
N ALA A 409 -26.33 30.70 -1.53
CA ALA A 409 -27.12 31.84 -2.00
C ALA A 409 -28.63 31.56 -1.92
N LEU A 410 -29.06 30.31 -2.10
CA LEU A 410 -30.47 29.91 -1.98
C LEU A 410 -31.01 30.04 -0.56
N GLN A 411 -30.14 29.91 0.46
CA GLN A 411 -30.51 30.20 1.85
C GLN A 411 -30.97 31.65 2.02
N GLU A 412 -30.36 32.61 1.30
CA GLU A 412 -30.67 34.04 1.43
C GLU A 412 -31.91 34.47 0.64
N LEU A 413 -32.33 33.68 -0.35
CA LEU A 413 -33.41 34.03 -1.30
C LEU A 413 -34.81 33.57 -0.85
N GLY A 414 -34.90 32.61 0.08
CA GLY A 414 -36.16 32.07 0.60
C GLY A 414 -37.03 31.35 -0.45
N SER A 415 -38.30 31.11 -0.09
CA SER A 415 -39.27 30.30 -0.85
C SER A 415 -39.75 30.92 -2.18
N GLN A 416 -39.41 32.18 -2.45
CA GLN A 416 -39.87 32.92 -3.64
C GLN A 416 -39.32 32.37 -4.96
N LYS A 417 -38.38 31.43 -4.92
CA LYS A 417 -37.70 30.83 -6.06
C LYS A 417 -37.64 29.30 -5.99
N MET A 418 -38.75 28.63 -5.67
CA MET A 418 -38.83 27.15 -5.72
C MET A 418 -38.38 26.55 -7.06
N THR A 419 -38.59 27.24 -8.18
CA THR A 419 -38.09 26.83 -9.50
C THR A 419 -36.55 26.79 -9.58
N ASP A 420 -35.86 27.70 -8.89
CA ASP A 420 -34.40 27.73 -8.82
C ASP A 420 -33.88 26.57 -7.94
N LEU A 421 -34.62 26.20 -6.89
CA LEU A 421 -34.32 25.02 -6.06
C LEU A 421 -34.41 23.72 -6.88
N TRP A 422 -35.44 23.55 -7.70
CA TRP A 422 -35.56 22.36 -8.58
C TRP A 422 -34.48 22.30 -9.67
N THR A 423 -34.07 23.46 -10.18
CA THR A 423 -32.98 23.55 -11.16
C THR A 423 -31.64 23.20 -10.54
N LEU A 424 -31.43 23.58 -9.28
CA LEU A 424 -30.24 23.21 -8.51
C LEU A 424 -30.15 21.68 -8.32
N THR A 425 -31.25 21.01 -7.93
CA THR A 425 -31.27 19.56 -7.74
C THR A 425 -30.91 18.79 -9.01
N LYS A 426 -31.42 19.23 -10.17
CA LYS A 426 -31.04 18.62 -11.46
C LYS A 426 -29.54 18.77 -11.74
N ARG A 427 -28.96 19.95 -11.46
CA ARG A 427 -27.51 20.18 -11.59
C ARG A 427 -26.69 19.34 -10.60
N TYR A 428 -27.22 19.07 -9.41
CA TYR A 428 -26.62 18.14 -8.47
C TYR A 428 -26.63 16.69 -8.98
N ALA A 429 -27.74 16.23 -9.56
CA ALA A 429 -27.82 14.91 -10.17
C ALA A 429 -26.83 14.74 -11.34
N ASP A 430 -26.68 15.76 -12.19
CA ASP A 430 -25.70 15.76 -13.28
C ASP A 430 -24.24 15.71 -12.77
N LEU A 431 -23.91 16.53 -11.76
CA LEU A 431 -22.60 16.49 -11.11
C LEU A 431 -22.31 15.11 -10.52
N GLN A 432 -23.33 14.48 -9.94
CA GLN A 432 -23.20 13.20 -9.30
C GLN A 432 -22.85 12.08 -10.30
N ALA A 433 -23.50 12.06 -11.47
CA ALA A 433 -23.15 11.13 -12.54
C ALA A 433 -21.68 11.31 -12.97
N GLU A 434 -21.23 12.56 -13.09
CA GLU A 434 -19.83 12.85 -13.43
C GLU A 434 -18.85 12.45 -12.33
N MET A 435 -19.21 12.65 -11.06
CA MET A 435 -18.40 12.20 -9.93
C MET A 435 -18.28 10.67 -9.86
N ALA A 436 -19.25 9.91 -10.37
CA ALA A 436 -19.09 8.46 -10.48
C ALA A 436 -17.99 8.10 -11.49
N ASN A 437 -17.98 8.74 -12.67
CA ASN A 437 -16.96 8.51 -13.70
C ASN A 437 -15.56 8.92 -13.21
N ILE A 438 -15.45 10.05 -12.52
CA ILE A 438 -14.17 10.54 -11.99
C ILE A 438 -13.58 9.60 -10.92
N PHE A 439 -14.43 8.87 -10.18
CA PHE A 439 -13.93 7.90 -9.21
C PHE A 439 -13.09 6.80 -9.86
N GLU A 440 -13.53 6.25 -10.99
CA GLU A 440 -12.80 5.21 -11.71
C GLU A 440 -11.42 5.70 -12.12
N TYR A 441 -11.32 6.93 -12.65
CA TYR A 441 -10.03 7.55 -12.98
C TYR A 441 -9.12 7.76 -11.77
N ILE A 442 -9.70 8.05 -10.58
CA ILE A 442 -8.94 8.19 -9.34
C ILE A 442 -8.46 6.84 -8.83
N ASP A 443 -9.29 5.81 -8.86
CA ASP A 443 -8.90 4.47 -8.43
C ASP A 443 -7.83 3.89 -9.36
N GLU A 444 -8.06 3.87 -10.67
CA GLU A 444 -7.09 3.40 -11.67
C GLU A 444 -5.78 4.18 -11.60
N GLY A 445 -5.84 5.52 -11.64
CA GLY A 445 -4.63 6.33 -11.60
C GLY A 445 -3.82 6.13 -10.32
N SER A 446 -4.47 5.81 -9.18
CA SER A 446 -3.78 5.58 -7.92
C SER A 446 -3.09 4.21 -7.90
N ARG A 447 -3.72 3.20 -8.52
CA ARG A 447 -3.14 1.86 -8.73
C ARG A 447 -1.94 1.92 -9.66
N ASP A 448 -2.04 2.69 -10.73
CA ASP A 448 -0.97 2.85 -11.73
C ASP A 448 0.26 3.50 -11.10
N MET A 449 0.09 4.58 -10.34
CA MET A 449 1.22 5.23 -9.66
C MET A 449 1.95 4.28 -8.70
N ILE A 450 1.22 3.43 -7.97
CA ILE A 450 1.84 2.41 -7.10
C ILE A 450 2.54 1.35 -7.95
N SER A 451 1.93 0.93 -9.06
CA SER A 451 2.49 -0.08 -9.98
C SER A 451 3.80 0.40 -10.61
N ASP A 452 3.85 1.63 -11.10
CA ASP A 452 5.05 2.24 -11.70
C ASP A 452 6.23 2.23 -10.72
N ARG A 453 5.98 2.55 -9.45
CA ARG A 453 7.01 2.55 -8.40
C ARG A 453 7.45 1.14 -8.04
N LEU A 454 6.53 0.19 -7.97
CA LEU A 454 6.84 -1.22 -7.76
C LEU A 454 7.69 -1.77 -8.92
N GLU A 455 7.35 -1.45 -10.16
CA GLU A 455 8.10 -1.86 -11.35
C GLU A 455 9.54 -1.37 -11.30
N ILE A 456 9.77 -0.12 -10.90
CA ILE A 456 11.13 0.42 -10.70
C ILE A 456 11.93 -0.41 -9.68
N ILE A 457 11.32 -0.82 -8.56
CA ILE A 457 11.96 -1.69 -7.56
C ILE A 457 12.29 -3.06 -8.17
N VAL A 458 11.36 -3.64 -8.91
CA VAL A 458 11.54 -4.95 -9.58
C VAL A 458 12.67 -4.88 -10.62
N TYR A 459 12.70 -3.86 -11.47
CA TYR A 459 13.77 -3.69 -12.47
C TYR A 459 15.15 -3.48 -11.81
N THR A 460 15.19 -2.74 -10.71
CA THR A 460 16.41 -2.53 -9.93
C THR A 460 16.90 -3.85 -9.31
N ALA A 461 15.99 -4.67 -8.80
CA ALA A 461 16.31 -5.99 -8.29
C ALA A 461 16.83 -6.95 -9.37
N ILE A 462 16.18 -7.00 -10.53
CA ILE A 462 16.64 -7.82 -11.67
C ILE A 462 18.04 -7.40 -12.10
N SER A 463 18.30 -6.09 -12.18
CA SER A 463 19.62 -5.55 -12.52
C SER A 463 20.68 -5.93 -11.49
N TYR A 464 20.35 -5.89 -10.19
CA TYR A 464 21.24 -6.36 -9.14
C TYR A 464 21.53 -7.87 -9.21
N ILE A 465 20.52 -8.69 -9.53
CA ILE A 465 20.69 -10.13 -9.72
C ILE A 465 21.65 -10.40 -10.88
N ILE A 466 21.42 -9.78 -12.05
CA ILE A 466 22.28 -9.92 -13.23
C ILE A 466 23.71 -9.49 -12.90
N LEU A 467 23.88 -8.35 -12.24
CA LEU A 467 25.20 -7.82 -11.91
C LEU A 467 25.94 -8.70 -10.88
N SER A 468 25.22 -9.27 -9.91
CA SER A 468 25.77 -10.25 -8.97
C SER A 468 26.23 -11.53 -9.66
N VAL A 469 25.46 -12.03 -10.63
CA VAL A 469 25.81 -13.19 -11.45
C VAL A 469 27.04 -12.92 -12.30
N LEU A 470 27.09 -11.77 -12.98
CA LEU A 470 28.27 -11.35 -13.76
C LEU A 470 29.51 -11.22 -12.87
N LEU A 471 29.38 -10.65 -11.69
CA LEU A 471 30.47 -10.51 -10.73
C LEU A 471 30.98 -11.88 -10.25
N TYR A 472 30.11 -12.87 -10.09
CA TYR A 472 30.53 -14.24 -9.82
C TYR A 472 31.33 -14.85 -10.98
N PHE A 473 30.78 -14.84 -12.20
CA PHE A 473 31.39 -15.50 -13.35
C PHE A 473 32.67 -14.81 -13.85
N LEU A 474 32.70 -13.47 -13.88
CA LEU A 474 33.82 -12.72 -14.45
C LEU A 474 34.94 -12.44 -13.45
N TYR A 475 34.63 -12.42 -12.14
CA TYR A 475 35.59 -11.98 -11.13
C TYR A 475 35.95 -13.05 -10.10
N PHE A 476 34.96 -13.73 -9.51
CA PHE A 476 35.21 -14.77 -8.50
C PHE A 476 35.65 -16.10 -9.10
N LEU A 477 34.96 -16.59 -10.13
CA LEU A 477 35.23 -17.88 -10.75
C LEU A 477 36.67 -17.99 -11.34
N PRO A 478 37.15 -17.04 -12.18
CA PRO A 478 38.50 -17.12 -12.72
C PRO A 478 39.58 -17.02 -11.63
N TYR A 479 39.28 -16.30 -10.54
CA TYR A 479 40.19 -16.23 -9.41
C TYR A 479 40.28 -17.55 -8.64
N LEU A 480 39.15 -18.18 -8.33
CA LEU A 480 39.10 -19.50 -7.72
C LEU A 480 39.82 -20.54 -8.58
N SER A 481 39.60 -20.53 -9.90
CA SER A 481 40.30 -21.42 -10.84
C SER A 481 41.82 -21.24 -10.80
N ARG A 482 42.30 -20.00 -10.76
CA ARG A 482 43.74 -19.71 -10.65
C ARG A 482 44.33 -20.21 -9.33
N GLU A 483 43.62 -20.07 -8.22
CA GLU A 483 44.07 -20.55 -6.91
C GLU A 483 44.06 -22.08 -6.81
N ILE A 484 43.04 -22.74 -7.38
CA ILE A 484 43.00 -24.21 -7.50
C ILE A 484 44.19 -24.72 -8.34
N SER A 485 44.50 -24.06 -9.46
CA SER A 485 45.66 -24.39 -10.29
C SER A 485 46.97 -24.23 -9.53
N ASN A 486 47.12 -23.15 -8.75
CA ASN A 486 48.31 -22.92 -7.91
C ASN A 486 48.46 -24.01 -6.83
N LEU A 487 47.37 -24.41 -6.17
CA LEU A 487 47.35 -25.53 -5.22
C LEU A 487 47.74 -26.85 -5.89
N GLY A 488 47.25 -27.10 -7.12
CA GLY A 488 47.63 -28.28 -7.91
C GLY A 488 49.14 -28.35 -8.20
N LYS A 489 49.75 -27.22 -8.59
CA LYS A 489 51.20 -27.12 -8.79
C LYS A 489 51.97 -27.37 -7.50
N LEU A 490 51.47 -26.84 -6.39
CA LEU A 490 52.06 -27.05 -5.06
C LEU A 490 52.06 -28.53 -4.67
N LYS A 491 50.94 -29.22 -4.91
CA LYS A 491 50.81 -30.66 -4.69
C LYS A 491 51.78 -31.46 -5.55
N MET A 492 51.99 -31.06 -6.81
CA MET A 492 52.98 -31.69 -7.70
C MET A 492 54.41 -31.52 -7.17
N ILE A 493 54.80 -30.32 -6.72
CA ILE A 493 56.12 -30.10 -6.10
C ILE A 493 56.29 -30.98 -4.85
N LEU A 494 55.25 -31.10 -4.03
CA LEU A 494 55.23 -31.96 -2.85
C LEU A 494 55.45 -33.44 -3.17
N SER A 495 54.98 -33.92 -4.33
CA SER A 495 55.19 -35.31 -4.76
C SER A 495 56.63 -35.63 -5.22
N ILE A 496 57.42 -34.60 -5.59
CA ILE A 496 58.79 -34.77 -6.10
C ILE A 496 59.81 -34.77 -4.95
N ILE A 497 59.51 -34.11 -3.85
CA ILE A 497 60.41 -34.03 -2.70
C ILE A 497 60.36 -35.36 -1.94
N PRO A 498 61.47 -36.12 -1.83
CA PRO A 498 61.48 -37.37 -1.08
C PRO A 498 61.25 -37.06 0.40
N ILE A 499 60.06 -37.39 0.90
CA ILE A 499 59.76 -37.33 2.34
C ILE A 499 60.44 -38.54 2.99
N LYS A 500 61.73 -38.44 3.28
CA LYS A 500 62.37 -39.42 4.17
C LYS A 500 61.84 -39.24 5.60
N GLY A 501 61.00 -40.19 6.03
CA GLY A 501 61.05 -40.80 7.37
C GLY A 501 59.96 -40.45 8.39
N LYS A 502 58.94 -41.32 8.51
CA LYS A 502 58.51 -41.97 9.78
C LYS A 502 57.50 -43.09 9.49
N THR A 503 58.00 -44.21 9.00
CA THR A 503 57.33 -45.52 9.11
C THR A 503 58.40 -46.49 9.56
N ASN A 504 58.52 -46.61 10.88
CA ASN A 504 59.03 -47.74 11.67
C ASN A 504 59.47 -47.24 13.04
N GLU A 505 58.52 -46.77 13.85
CA GLU A 505 58.54 -47.01 15.30
C GLU A 505 57.11 -47.39 15.69
N SER A 506 57.04 -48.53 16.36
CA SER A 506 55.90 -49.36 16.68
C SER A 506 55.05 -48.83 17.85
N VAL A 507 53.76 -49.21 17.78
CA VAL A 507 52.67 -49.14 18.79
C VAL A 507 51.99 -47.79 18.95
#